data_AF-A0A2A4Y527-F1
#
_entry.id   AF-A0A2A4Y527-F1
#
_cell.length_a   1.000
_cell.length_b   1.000
_cell.length_c   1.000
_cell.angle_alpha   90.00
_cell.angle_beta   90.00
_cell.angle_gamma   90.00
#
_symmetry.space_group_name_H-M   'P 1'
#
loop_
_entity.id
_entity.type
_entity.pdbx_description
1 polymer ?
#
loop_
_entity_poly.entity_id
_entity_poly.type
_entity_poly.pdbx_seq_one_letter_code
_entity_poly.pdbx_strand_id
1 'polypeptide(L)'
;MRFLDKRPWGWMFKFVHTQHCWIKLIHVIGRTSLQSHKQRTEYHLSFWCIKKINPLEKHRMEPGWYIEYAHGIPTEEDIVRYEDDYGRT
;
A
#
# COMPACT_ATOMS: atom_id res chain seq x y z
N MET A 1 8.24 -4.39 16.94
CA MET A 1 7.53 -4.32 15.65
C MET A 1 6.04 -4.22 15.96
N ARG A 2 5.35 -3.12 15.57
CA ARG A 2 3.89 -3.02 15.75
C ARG A 2 3.22 -3.64 14.54
N PHE A 3 2.42 -4.67 14.75
CA PHE A 3 1.69 -5.35 13.69
C PHE A 3 0.55 -4.49 13.13
N LEU A 4 -0.11 -3.70 13.98
CA LEU A 4 -1.14 -2.74 13.59
C LEU A 4 -0.55 -1.33 13.43
N ASP A 5 -0.76 -0.73 12.26
CA ASP A 5 -0.31 0.61 11.89
C ASP A 5 -1.52 1.45 11.48
N LYS A 6 -1.85 2.47 12.29
CA LYS A 6 -2.99 3.37 12.04
C LYS A 6 -2.54 4.54 11.18
N ARG A 7 -3.32 4.84 10.13
CA ARG A 7 -3.06 5.91 9.18
C ARG A 7 -4.28 6.83 9.07
N PRO A 8 -4.11 8.08 8.63
CA PRO A 8 -5.23 8.99 8.41
C PRO A 8 -6.35 8.46 7.48
N TRP A 9 -6.00 7.59 6.52
CA TRP A 9 -6.94 6.96 5.60
C TRP A 9 -7.60 5.68 6.13
N GLY A 10 -7.15 5.14 7.28
CA GLY A 10 -7.58 3.84 7.79
C GLY A 10 -6.50 3.14 8.60
N TRP A 11 -6.28 1.85 8.36
CA TRP A 11 -5.24 1.11 9.06
C TRP A 11 -4.74 -0.07 8.24
N MET A 12 -3.56 -0.57 8.61
CA MET A 12 -3.00 -1.79 8.04
C MET A 12 -2.46 -2.72 9.14
N PHE A 13 -2.59 -4.01 8.90
CA PHE A 13 -1.93 -5.06 9.66
C PHE A 13 -0.80 -5.66 8.82
N LYS A 14 0.42 -5.65 9.36
CA LYS A 14 1.64 -6.09 8.71
C LYS A 14 1.93 -7.55 9.07
N PHE A 15 1.71 -8.50 8.16
CA PHE A 15 1.95 -9.92 8.43
C PHE A 15 3.41 -10.31 8.19
N VAL A 16 3.91 -9.98 6.99
CA VAL A 16 5.25 -10.35 6.53
C VAL A 16 5.93 -9.07 6.08
N HIS A 17 7.13 -8.82 6.60
CA HIS A 17 7.98 -7.71 6.20
C HIS A 17 9.41 -8.22 6.06
N THR A 18 9.75 -8.71 4.87
CA THR A 18 11.12 -9.13 4.53
C THR A 18 11.76 -8.11 3.59
N GLN A 19 13.03 -8.33 3.22
CA GLN A 19 13.72 -7.50 2.23
C GLN A 19 13.15 -7.67 0.80
N HIS A 20 12.42 -8.76 0.53
CA HIS A 20 11.99 -9.13 -0.83
C HIS A 20 10.48 -9.12 -1.02
N CYS A 21 9.72 -9.30 0.07
CA CYS A 21 8.27 -9.36 0.02
C CYS A 21 7.61 -8.85 1.30
N TRP A 22 6.55 -8.07 1.13
CA TRP A 22 5.67 -7.61 2.21
C TRP A 22 4.24 -8.11 1.97
N ILE A 23 3.58 -8.53 3.05
CA ILE A 23 2.17 -8.93 3.04
C ILE A 23 1.43 -8.15 4.11
N LYS A 24 0.35 -7.48 3.72
CA LYS A 24 -0.45 -6.64 4.62
C LYS A 24 -1.95 -6.88 4.41
N LEU A 25 -2.72 -6.80 5.49
CA LEU A 25 -4.16 -6.54 5.43
C LEU A 25 -4.38 -5.05 5.58
N ILE A 26 -5.10 -4.43 4.67
CA ILE A 26 -5.34 -2.99 4.65
C ILE A 26 -6.84 -2.75 4.66
N HIS A 27 -7.28 -1.89 5.58
CA HIS A 27 -8.64 -1.38 5.60
C HIS A 27 -8.59 0.12 5.34
N VAL A 28 -9.15 0.52 4.20
CA VAL A 28 -9.21 1.90 3.75
C VAL A 28 -10.62 2.42 4.03
N ILE A 29 -10.72 3.47 4.85
CA ILE A 29 -11.98 4.14 5.21
C ILE A 29 -12.22 5.34 4.30
N GLY A 30 -11.16 6.15 4.11
CA GLY A 30 -11.15 7.25 3.14
C GLY A 30 -10.58 6.75 1.81
N ARG A 31 -9.47 7.33 1.38
CA ARG A 31 -8.70 6.84 0.25
C ARG A 31 -7.22 7.02 0.53
N THR A 32 -6.35 6.25 -0.10
CA THR A 32 -4.91 6.55 0.00
C THR A 32 -4.57 7.75 -0.87
N SER A 33 -3.52 8.48 -0.48
CA SER A 33 -2.83 9.46 -1.30
C SER A 33 -2.49 8.87 -2.69
N LEU A 34 -2.45 9.69 -3.73
CA LEU A 34 -2.00 9.23 -5.05
C LEU A 34 -0.51 8.90 -4.97
N GLN A 35 -0.14 7.64 -5.21
CA GLN A 35 1.23 7.18 -5.03
C GLN A 35 1.69 6.25 -6.16
N SER A 36 3.01 6.05 -6.26
CA SER A 36 3.64 5.01 -7.06
C SER A 36 4.85 4.45 -6.31
N HIS A 37 5.40 3.34 -6.79
CA HIS A 37 6.57 2.70 -6.19
C HIS A 37 7.71 2.54 -7.17
N LYS A 38 8.94 2.85 -6.74
CA LYS A 38 10.11 2.78 -7.63
C LYS A 38 10.59 1.36 -7.90
N GLN A 39 10.56 0.49 -6.88
CA GLN A 39 11.31 -0.78 -6.86
C GLN A 39 10.47 -2.02 -6.53
N ARG A 40 9.14 -1.89 -6.52
CA ARG A 40 8.24 -3.00 -6.22
C ARG A 40 7.03 -3.06 -7.15
N THR A 41 6.57 -4.29 -7.35
CA THR A 41 5.26 -4.59 -7.92
C THR A 41 4.34 -4.95 -6.78
N GLU A 42 3.10 -4.48 -6.83
CA GLU A 42 2.08 -4.80 -5.84
C GLU A 42 0.90 -5.52 -6.49
N TYR A 43 0.30 -6.39 -5.70
CA TYR A 43 -0.97 -7.03 -5.99
C TYR A 43 -1.93 -6.65 -4.88
N HIS A 44 -3.01 -5.98 -5.24
CA HIS A 44 -4.09 -5.59 -4.32
C HIS A 44 -5.26 -6.53 -4.56
N LEU A 45 -5.47 -7.44 -3.61
CA LEU A 45 -6.58 -8.38 -3.65
C LEU A 45 -7.71 -7.79 -2.80
N SER A 46 -8.76 -7.30 -3.48
CA SER A 46 -10.00 -6.89 -2.83
C SER A 46 -11.03 -8.01 -2.93
N PHE A 47 -12.19 -7.83 -2.28
CA PHE A 47 -13.30 -8.76 -2.39
C PHE A 47 -13.81 -8.94 -3.83
N TRP A 48 -13.71 -7.90 -4.66
CA TRP A 48 -14.31 -7.86 -6.00
C TRP A 48 -13.32 -8.04 -7.15
N CYS A 49 -12.05 -7.67 -6.94
CA CYS A 49 -11.03 -7.72 -7.99
C CYS A 49 -9.62 -7.88 -7.42
N ILE A 50 -8.73 -8.37 -8.29
CA ILE A 50 -7.28 -8.37 -8.07
C ILE A 50 -6.68 -7.36 -9.04
N LYS A 51 -5.97 -6.37 -8.49
CA LYS A 51 -5.25 -5.38 -9.29
C LYS A 51 -3.74 -5.63 -9.16
N LYS A 52 -3.05 -5.70 -10.29
CA LYS A 52 -1.59 -5.65 -10.35
C LYS A 52 -1.15 -4.21 -10.60
N ILE A 53 -0.17 -3.74 -9.85
CA ILE A 53 0.41 -2.40 -9.94
C ILE A 53 1.89 -2.59 -10.24
N ASN A 54 2.33 -2.11 -11.39
CA ASN A 54 3.74 -2.18 -11.77
C ASN A 54 4.54 -1.03 -11.13
N PRO A 55 5.88 -1.13 -11.07
CA PRO A 55 6.71 -0.01 -10.65
C PRO A 55 6.41 1.24 -11.48
N LEU A 56 6.44 2.41 -10.82
CA LEU A 56 6.13 3.74 -11.36
C LEU A 56 4.67 3.94 -11.80
N GLU A 57 3.83 2.91 -11.68
CA GLU A 57 2.41 3.02 -11.98
C GLU A 57 1.69 3.76 -10.85
N LYS A 58 1.09 4.91 -11.20
CA LYS A 58 0.31 5.72 -10.26
C LYS A 58 -0.99 5.01 -9.91
N HIS A 59 -1.28 4.91 -8.63
CA HIS A 59 -2.51 4.32 -8.15
C HIS A 59 -2.92 4.92 -6.80
N ARG A 60 -4.17 4.67 -6.43
CA ARG A 60 -4.74 4.91 -5.11
C ARG A 60 -5.67 3.75 -4.77
N MET A 61 -5.79 3.44 -3.49
CA MET A 61 -6.82 2.54 -2.97
C MET A 61 -8.03 3.37 -2.55
N GLU A 62 -9.19 2.95 -2.99
CA GLU A 62 -10.49 3.49 -2.60
C GLU A 62 -10.99 2.79 -1.31
N PRO A 63 -12.09 3.24 -0.68
CA PRO A 63 -12.61 2.59 0.51
C PRO A 63 -12.83 1.08 0.30
N GLY A 64 -12.32 0.27 1.22
CA GLY A 64 -12.44 -1.18 1.12
C GLY A 64 -11.41 -1.97 1.92
N TRP A 65 -11.52 -3.29 1.78
CA TRP A 65 -10.60 -4.26 2.35
C TRP A 65 -9.69 -4.83 1.27
N TYR A 66 -8.39 -4.84 1.56
CA TYR A 66 -7.36 -5.29 0.63
C TYR A 66 -6.37 -6.19 1.35
N ILE A 67 -5.98 -7.28 0.70
CA ILE A 67 -4.71 -7.94 0.96
C ILE A 67 -3.71 -7.39 -0.04
N GLU A 68 -2.65 -6.75 0.46
CA GLU A 68 -1.53 -6.28 -0.34
C GLU A 68 -0.42 -7.31 -0.29
N TYR A 69 -0.02 -7.80 -1.47
CA TYR A 69 1.21 -8.52 -1.67
C TYR A 69 2.17 -7.66 -2.48
N ALA A 70 3.25 -7.20 -1.85
CA ALA A 70 4.30 -6.43 -2.49
C ALA A 70 5.54 -7.30 -2.66
N HIS A 71 6.12 -7.34 -3.85
CA HIS A 71 7.37 -8.05 -4.12
C HIS A 71 8.37 -7.20 -4.92
N GLY A 72 9.66 -7.44 -4.71
CA GLY A 72 10.75 -6.60 -5.23
C GLY A 72 11.66 -6.19 -4.08
N ILE A 73 11.96 -4.89 -3.96
CA ILE A 73 12.69 -4.34 -2.81
C ILE A 73 11.77 -3.34 -2.08
N PRO A 74 10.73 -3.83 -1.38
CA PRO A 74 9.77 -2.95 -0.72
C PRO A 74 10.41 -2.19 0.44
N THR A 75 10.33 -0.86 0.38
CA THR A 75 10.79 0.05 1.44
C THR A 75 9.77 1.19 1.63
N GLU A 76 9.82 1.95 2.73
CA GLU A 76 8.93 3.12 2.86
C GLU A 76 9.43 4.29 1.98
N GLU A 77 10.73 4.28 1.67
CA GLU A 77 11.44 5.25 0.83
C GLU A 77 11.16 5.04 -0.67
N ASP A 78 10.67 3.86 -1.07
CA ASP A 78 10.29 3.58 -2.47
C ASP A 78 9.00 4.30 -2.91
N ILE A 79 8.24 4.84 -1.94
CA ILE A 79 6.91 5.39 -2.14
C ILE A 79 7.04 6.84 -2.59
N VAL A 80 6.60 7.12 -3.82
CA VAL A 80 6.46 8.49 -4.33
C VAL A 80 5.01 8.92 -4.18
N ARG A 81 4.76 9.99 -3.43
CA ARG A 81 3.43 10.58 -3.24
C ARG A 81 3.29 11.81 -4.13
N TYR A 82 2.19 11.89 -4.89
CA TYR A 82 1.92 12.99 -5.83
C TYR A 82 0.81 13.91 -5.31
N GLU A 83 -0.23 13.34 -4.70
CA GLU A 83 -1.31 14.07 -4.06
C GLU A 83 -1.41 13.52 -2.65
N ASP A 84 -0.96 14.29 -1.65
CA ASP A 84 -1.12 13.88 -0.26
C ASP A 84 -2.32 14.57 0.37
N ASP A 85 -3.41 13.81 0.50
CA ASP A 85 -4.66 14.26 1.11
C ASP A 85 -4.52 14.52 2.63
N TYR A 86 -3.34 14.30 3.22
CA TYR A 86 -3.16 14.21 4.67
C TYR A 86 -1.97 15.01 5.24
N GLY A 87 -1.36 15.91 4.46
CA GLY A 87 -0.32 16.84 4.90
C GLY A 87 1.01 16.21 5.38
N ARG A 88 1.30 14.97 5.00
CA ARG A 88 2.55 14.26 5.24
C ARG A 88 3.57 14.65 4.17
N THR A 89 4.58 15.40 4.60
CA THR A 89 5.79 15.70 3.80
C THR A 89 6.84 14.61 3.95
#